data_AF-A0A0Q6NPJ9-F1
#
_entry.id   AF-A0A0Q6NPJ9-F1
#
_cell.length_a   1.000
_cell.length_b   1.000
_cell.length_c   1.000
_cell.angle_alpha   90.00
_cell.angle_beta   90.00
_cell.angle_gamma   90.00
#
_symmetry.space_group_name_H-M   'P 1'
#
loop_
_entity.id
_entity.type
_entity.pdbx_description
1 polymer ?
#
loop_
_entity_poly.entity_id
_entity_poly.type
_entity_poly.pdbx_seq_one_letter_code
_entity_poly.pdbx_strand_id
1 'polypeptide(L)'
;MEKMPSTEVPDAGSGLSITAELLELCMDRVAQAIVSDEKRGAVYLPIYDRLNAELAAIRRRAATLDDIRERVRRSLDRSRGPAR
;
A
#
# COMPACT_ATOMS: atom_id res chain seq x y z
N MET A 1 -29.37 36.57 8.10
CA MET A 1 -28.39 35.63 8.69
C MET A 1 -28.07 34.62 7.60
N GLU A 2 -27.19 35.01 6.68
CA GLU A 2 -26.84 34.22 5.50
C GLU A 2 -25.99 33.03 5.94
N LYS A 3 -26.49 31.81 5.71
CA LYS A 3 -25.69 30.60 5.89
C LYS A 3 -24.65 30.60 4.79
N MET A 4 -23.40 30.90 5.15
CA MET A 4 -22.26 30.63 4.30
C MET A 4 -22.26 29.15 3.90
N PRO A 5 -22.06 28.80 2.62
CA PRO A 5 -21.87 27.42 2.24
C PRO A 5 -20.59 26.93 2.92
N SER A 6 -20.72 25.87 3.72
CA SER A 6 -19.57 25.13 4.25
C SER A 6 -18.63 24.87 3.08
N THR A 7 -17.47 25.50 3.11
CA THR A 7 -16.34 25.13 2.27
C THR A 7 -16.00 23.72 2.69
N GLU A 8 -16.56 22.74 1.98
CA GLU A 8 -15.98 21.42 1.90
C GLU A 8 -14.57 21.65 1.37
N VAL A 9 -13.62 21.70 2.29
CA VAL A 9 -12.20 21.65 1.95
C VAL A 9 -12.09 20.41 1.07
N PRO A 10 -11.72 20.53 -0.21
CA PRO A 10 -11.51 19.35 -1.03
C PRO A 10 -10.48 18.52 -0.28
N ASP A 11 -10.91 17.36 0.19
CA ASP A 11 -10.06 16.37 0.82
C ASP A 11 -8.82 16.26 -0.06
N ALA A 12 -7.66 16.54 0.52
CA ALA A 12 -6.37 16.38 -0.13
C ALA A 12 -6.03 14.88 -0.36
N GLY A 13 -7.07 14.05 -0.57
CA GLY A 13 -7.07 12.62 -0.82
C GLY A 13 -7.31 12.27 -2.30
N SER A 14 -7.20 13.22 -3.22
CA SER A 14 -7.06 12.93 -4.66
C SER A 14 -5.60 12.74 -5.09
N GLY A 15 -4.72 12.38 -4.13
CA GLY A 15 -3.45 11.75 -4.44
C GLY A 15 -3.73 10.29 -4.72
N LEU A 16 -3.51 9.84 -5.96
CA LEU A 16 -3.61 8.43 -6.35
C LEU A 16 -2.96 7.54 -5.27
N SER A 17 -3.77 6.80 -4.50
CA SER A 17 -3.27 5.90 -3.47
C SER A 17 -2.35 4.86 -4.13
N ILE A 18 -1.08 4.84 -3.73
CA ILE A 18 -0.13 3.87 -4.25
C ILE A 18 -0.48 2.49 -3.69
N THR A 19 -1.06 1.63 -4.54
CA THR A 19 -1.38 0.24 -4.20
C THR A 19 -0.21 -0.69 -4.52
N ALA A 20 -0.24 -1.89 -3.93
CA ALA A 20 0.72 -2.95 -4.27
C ALA A 20 0.64 -3.32 -5.75
N GLU A 21 -0.57 -3.40 -6.32
CA GLU A 21 -0.81 -3.70 -7.73
C GLU A 21 -0.18 -2.66 -8.66
N LEU A 22 -0.29 -1.37 -8.31
CA LEU A 22 0.33 -0.29 -9.09
C LEU A 22 1.86 -0.37 -9.05
N LEU A 23 2.43 -0.69 -7.89
CA LEU A 23 3.89 -0.89 -7.76
C LEU A 23 4.37 -2.09 -8.56
N GLU A 24 3.65 -3.20 -8.54
CA GLU A 24 3.96 -4.40 -9.34
C GLU A 24 3.94 -4.07 -10.83
N LEU A 25 2.91 -3.36 -11.32
CA LEU A 25 2.86 -2.91 -12.71
C LEU A 25 4.03 -1.99 -13.08
N CYS A 26 4.44 -1.10 -12.16
CA CYS A 26 5.62 -0.26 -12.36
C CYS A 26 6.90 -1.10 -12.42
N MET A 27 7.04 -2.10 -11.55
CA MET A 27 8.19 -3.01 -11.54
C MET A 27 8.29 -3.80 -12.84
N ASP A 28 7.18 -4.30 -13.38
CA ASP A 28 7.13 -5.02 -14.66
C ASP A 28 7.66 -4.16 -15.81
N ARG A 29 7.25 -2.88 -15.86
CA ARG A 29 7.74 -1.93 -16.87
C ARG A 29 9.23 -1.65 -16.74
N VAL A 30 9.73 -1.50 -15.51
CA VAL A 30 11.16 -1.29 -15.26
C VAL A 30 11.96 -2.55 -15.63
N ALA A 31 11.46 -3.74 -15.28
CA ALA A 31 12.09 -5.01 -15.68
C ALA A 31 12.15 -5.14 -17.20
N GLN A 32 11.08 -4.78 -17.91
CA GLN A 32 11.08 -4.76 -19.37
C GLN A 32 12.13 -3.79 -19.93
N ALA A 33 12.26 -2.59 -19.36
CA ALA A 33 13.29 -1.64 -19.77
C ALA A 33 14.72 -2.15 -19.51
N ILE A 34 14.96 -2.81 -18.38
CA ILE A 34 16.24 -3.44 -18.05
C ILE A 34 16.61 -4.49 -19.10
N VAL A 35 15.68 -5.38 -19.42
CA VAL A 35 15.93 -6.48 -20.37
C VAL A 35 16.05 -5.99 -21.81
N SER A 36 15.31 -4.94 -22.18
CA SER A 36 15.34 -4.39 -23.55
C SER A 36 16.61 -3.60 -23.86
N ASP A 37 17.32 -3.11 -22.85
CA ASP A 37 18.59 -2.39 -23.01
C ASP A 37 19.76 -3.22 -22.48
N GLU A 38 20.28 -4.14 -23.30
CA GLU A 38 21.38 -5.06 -22.93
C GLU A 38 22.65 -4.36 -22.42
N LYS A 39 22.90 -3.10 -22.81
CA LYS A 39 24.14 -2.39 -22.49
C LYS A 39 23.99 -1.41 -21.35
N ARG A 40 22.80 -0.86 -21.15
CA ARG A 40 22.55 0.18 -20.13
C ARG A 40 21.45 -0.20 -19.15
N GLY A 41 20.83 -1.37 -19.26
CA GLY A 41 19.76 -1.83 -18.36
C GLY A 41 20.12 -1.71 -16.87
N ALA A 42 21.40 -1.86 -16.52
CA ALA A 42 21.91 -1.68 -15.16
C ALA A 42 21.59 -0.30 -14.54
N VAL A 43 21.40 0.76 -15.34
CA VAL A 43 21.05 2.09 -14.83
C VAL A 43 19.67 2.15 -14.19
N TYR A 44 18.79 1.19 -14.52
CA TYR A 44 17.45 1.10 -13.97
C TYR A 44 17.37 0.22 -12.71
N LEU A 45 18.43 -0.54 -12.38
CA LEU A 45 18.46 -1.40 -11.18
C LEU A 45 18.16 -0.62 -9.88
N PRO A 46 18.70 0.60 -9.65
CA PRO A 46 18.36 1.37 -8.45
C PRO A 46 16.87 1.72 -8.35
N ILE A 47 16.20 1.91 -9.50
CA ILE A 47 14.76 2.18 -9.54
C ILE A 47 14.00 0.90 -9.16
N TYR A 48 14.40 -0.23 -9.74
CA TYR A 48 13.81 -1.53 -9.45
C TYR A 48 13.92 -1.90 -7.96
N ASP A 49 15.10 -1.72 -7.37
CA ASP A 49 15.36 -2.01 -5.95
C ASP A 49 14.49 -1.15 -5.03
N ARG A 50 14.33 0.14 -5.34
CA ARG A 50 13.46 1.04 -4.58
C ARG A 50 12.00 0.59 -4.64
N LEU A 51 11.48 0.25 -5.82
CA LEU A 51 10.11 -0.22 -5.97
C LEU A 51 9.87 -1.52 -5.19
N ASN A 52 10.84 -2.43 -5.22
CA ASN A 52 10.79 -3.68 -4.47
C ASN A 52 10.72 -3.44 -2.95
N ALA A 53 11.51 -2.48 -2.44
CA ALA A 53 11.47 -2.10 -1.02
C ALA A 53 10.13 -1.50 -0.60
N GLU A 54 9.53 -0.63 -1.43
CA GLU A 54 8.21 -0.05 -1.18
C GLU A 54 7.11 -1.12 -1.19
N LEU A 55 7.15 -2.04 -2.16
CA LEU A 55 6.20 -3.15 -2.24
C LEU A 55 6.27 -4.04 -0.98
N ALA A 56 7.49 -4.36 -0.53
CA ALA A 56 7.71 -5.10 0.70
C ALA A 56 7.16 -4.35 1.92
N ALA A 57 7.34 -3.02 1.99
CA ALA A 57 6.82 -2.20 3.08
C ALA A 57 5.28 -2.20 3.11
N ILE A 58 4.61 -2.07 1.96
CA ILE A 58 3.14 -2.11 1.88
C ILE A 58 2.62 -3.48 2.30
N ARG A 59 3.18 -4.57 1.76
CA ARG A 59 2.79 -5.94 2.12
C ARG A 59 2.98 -6.21 3.61
N ARG A 60 4.10 -5.76 4.20
CA ARG A 60 4.35 -5.89 5.63
C ARG A 60 3.33 -5.14 6.49
N ARG A 61 2.96 -3.92 6.09
CA ARG A 61 1.93 -3.14 6.80
C ARG A 61 0.58 -3.84 6.73
N ALA A 62 0.18 -4.35 5.57
CA ALA A 62 -1.06 -5.12 5.40
C ALA A 62 -1.08 -6.36 6.31
N ALA A 63 -0.02 -7.17 6.28
CA ALA A 63 0.10 -8.34 7.14
C ALA A 63 0.06 -7.99 8.64
N THR A 64 0.69 -6.88 9.04
CA THR A 64 0.67 -6.40 10.42
C THR A 64 -0.75 -6.00 10.85
N LEU A 65 -1.49 -5.31 9.98
CA LEU A 65 -2.88 -4.94 10.26
C LEU A 65 -3.77 -6.17 10.38
N ASP A 66 -3.59 -7.18 9.54
CA ASP A 66 -4.35 -8.42 9.62
C ASP A 66 -4.03 -9.21 10.89
N ASP A 67 -2.77 -9.27 11.33
CA ASP A 67 -2.41 -9.86 12.63
C ASP A 67 -3.05 -9.10 13.81
N ILE A 68 -3.04 -7.76 13.77
CA ILE A 68 -3.70 -6.95 14.79
C ILE A 68 -5.21 -7.22 14.83
N ARG A 69 -5.87 -7.24 13.66
CA ARG A 69 -7.31 -7.53 13.54
C ARG A 69 -7.62 -8.91 14.11
N GLU A 70 -6.81 -9.89 13.77
CA GLU A 70 -6.97 -11.25 14.24
C GLU A 70 -6.77 -11.37 15.76
N ARG A 71 -5.76 -10.69 16.29
CA ARG A 71 -5.51 -10.62 17.73
C ARG A 71 -6.68 -9.99 18.47
N VAL A 72 -7.23 -8.91 17.94
CA VAL A 72 -8.42 -8.24 18.50
C VAL A 72 -9.62 -9.18 18.47
N ARG A 73 -9.87 -9.87 17.34
CA ARG A 73 -10.95 -10.87 17.21
C ARG A 73 -10.85 -11.95 18.29
N ARG A 74 -9.69 -12.60 18.42
CA ARG A 74 -9.46 -13.61 19.47
C ARG A 74 -9.60 -13.05 20.89
N SER A 75 -9.29 -11.78 21.11
CA SER A 75 -9.49 -11.14 22.40
C SER A 75 -10.97 -10.96 22.71
N LEU A 76 -11.75 -10.48 21.74
CA LEU A 76 -13.19 -10.29 21.87
C LEU A 76 -13.94 -11.61 22.06
N ASP A 77 -13.56 -12.66 21.33
CA ASP A 77 -14.14 -13.99 21.46
C ASP A 77 -13.88 -14.60 22.85
N ARG A 78 -12.69 -14.37 23.41
CA ARG A 78 -12.38 -14.76 24.80
C ARG A 78 -13.18 -13.97 25.83
N SER A 79 -13.38 -12.68 25.61
CA SER A 79 -14.21 -11.85 26.50
C SER A 79 -15.69 -12.21 26.46
N ARG A 80 -16.17 -12.82 25.37
CA ARG A 80 -17.54 -13.31 25.19
C ARG A 80 -17.72 -14.78 25.63
N GLY A 81 -16.97 -15.24 26.65
CA GLY A 81 -16.94 -16.63 27.12
C GLY A 81 -18.30 -17.34 27.13
N PRO A 82 -18.31 -18.69 26.96
CA PRO A 82 -19.48 -19.45 26.53
C PRO A 82 -20.68 -19.12 27.41
N ALA A 83 -21.81 -18.76 26.78
CA ALA A 83 -23.09 -18.66 27.44
C ALA A 83 -23.34 -20.02 28.13
N ARG A 84 -23.12 -20.06 29.44
CA ARG A 84 -23.53 -21.17 30.31
C ARG A 84 -25.02 -21.14 30.50
#